data_AF-A0A9W8IQL9-F1
#
_entry.id   AF-A0A9W8IQL9-F1
#
_cell.length_a   1.000
_cell.length_b   1.000
_cell.length_c   1.000
_cell.angle_alpha   90.00
_cell.angle_beta   90.00
_cell.angle_gamma   90.00
#
_symmetry.space_group_name_H-M   'P 1'
#
loop_
_entity.id
_entity.type
_entity.pdbx_description
1 polymer ?
#
loop_
_entity_poly.entity_id
_entity_poly.type
_entity_poly.pdbx_seq_one_letter_code
_entity_poly.pdbx_strand_id
1 'polypeptide(L)'
;MQSPSRNTNGNNSNSSSSAVSEQDTIRRTARVLRQLYQRETHWLSTRTSDQSLLLSQQDQLSLNEQLHYGEVAFVLLRLKPCAIIDFAGDRAQLADYISTVIEPTIRDLNALGAAAKSLATPDVQSRAADSNSAWYPRPFQLTCTRINGQLASPEVASWTGAFVLYDEMWTESADWVKANLLDPLSTTVSEDTLARGLDYPGSLPTNNEDMLTIVPVSYLGRMKSESGEWMSDRWECLTSFVVLHHQLHQVALHRIRYEAVKMFDIEMQVTMDTSLIENLQMD
;
A
#
# COMPACT_ATOMS: atom_id res chain seq x y z
N MET A 1 -16.77 -10.66 74.36
CA MET A 1 -16.19 -9.33 74.09
C MET A 1 -14.74 -9.59 73.66
N GLN A 2 -14.27 -9.38 72.45
CA GLN A 2 -14.60 -8.42 71.39
C GLN A 2 -14.56 -9.14 70.01
N SER A 3 -15.54 -8.87 69.16
CA SER A 3 -15.43 -8.94 67.70
C SER A 3 -15.23 -7.50 67.21
N PRO A 4 -14.35 -7.22 66.23
CA PRO A 4 -14.79 -6.93 64.83
C PRO A 4 -13.70 -7.28 63.79
N SER A 5 -13.82 -7.22 62.46
CA SER A 5 -14.89 -6.97 61.48
C SER A 5 -14.37 -7.51 60.14
N ARG A 6 -15.12 -8.39 59.47
CA ARG A 6 -14.86 -8.79 58.08
C ARG A 6 -15.42 -7.71 57.17
N ASN A 7 -14.52 -7.00 56.48
CA ASN A 7 -14.89 -6.09 55.41
C ASN A 7 -14.96 -6.89 54.10
N THR A 8 -16.16 -7.28 53.69
CA THR A 8 -16.45 -7.80 52.35
C THR A 8 -17.15 -6.73 51.55
N ASN A 9 -16.39 -5.95 50.78
CA ASN A 9 -16.94 -5.18 49.67
C ASN A 9 -16.54 -5.87 48.38
N GLY A 10 -17.39 -6.80 47.96
CA GLY A 10 -17.50 -7.20 46.57
C GLY A 10 -18.34 -6.16 45.84
N ASN A 11 -17.74 -5.49 44.86
CA ASN A 11 -18.48 -4.88 43.78
C ASN A 11 -17.61 -4.94 42.52
N ASN A 12 -17.47 -6.16 41.99
CA ASN A 12 -16.90 -6.42 40.68
C ASN A 12 -18.03 -6.25 39.66
N SER A 13 -18.34 -5.00 39.31
CA SER A 13 -19.16 -4.69 38.15
C SER A 13 -18.33 -4.91 36.90
N ASN A 14 -18.28 -6.17 36.44
CA ASN A 14 -17.82 -6.54 35.10
C ASN A 14 -18.79 -5.93 34.08
N SER A 15 -18.56 -4.67 33.70
CA SER A 15 -19.07 -4.13 32.44
C SER A 15 -18.18 -4.66 31.32
N SER A 16 -18.39 -5.91 30.92
CA SER A 16 -17.78 -6.50 29.73
C SER A 16 -18.46 -5.93 28.48
N SER A 17 -18.23 -4.65 28.19
CA SER A 17 -18.35 -4.18 26.82
C SER A 17 -17.17 -4.78 26.05
N SER A 18 -17.47 -5.61 25.06
CA SER A 18 -16.50 -6.31 24.22
C SER A 18 -15.76 -5.32 23.32
N ALA A 19 -14.88 -4.50 23.90
CA ALA A 19 -13.99 -3.65 23.14
C ALA A 19 -13.08 -4.56 22.30
N VAL A 20 -13.15 -4.42 20.98
CA VAL A 20 -12.23 -5.11 20.07
C VAL A 20 -10.82 -4.62 20.40
N SER A 21 -9.91 -5.53 20.74
CA SER A 21 -8.55 -5.14 21.08
C SER A 21 -7.81 -4.60 19.84
N GLU A 22 -6.76 -3.81 20.07
CA GLU A 22 -5.84 -3.36 19.01
C GLU A 22 -5.33 -4.54 18.17
N GLN A 23 -4.92 -5.60 18.85
CA GLN A 23 -4.41 -6.82 18.21
C GLN A 23 -5.48 -7.56 17.41
N ASP A 24 -6.74 -7.55 17.86
CA ASP A 24 -7.84 -8.11 17.08
C ASP A 24 -8.13 -7.32 15.81
N THR A 25 -7.98 -5.99 15.86
CA THR A 25 -8.14 -5.14 14.66
C THR A 25 -7.02 -5.43 13.66
N ILE A 26 -5.76 -5.49 14.12
CA ILE A 26 -4.61 -5.87 13.29
C ILE A 26 -4.83 -7.24 12.64
N ARG A 27 -5.23 -8.25 13.41
CA ARG A 27 -5.51 -9.60 12.89
C ARG A 27 -6.63 -9.62 11.85
N ARG A 28 -7.71 -8.88 12.09
CA ARG A 28 -8.84 -8.78 11.14
C ARG A 28 -8.41 -8.10 9.85
N THR A 29 -7.61 -7.05 9.93
CA THR A 29 -7.08 -6.36 8.74
C THR A 29 -6.11 -7.24 7.96
N ALA A 30 -5.19 -7.92 8.65
CA ALA A 30 -4.28 -8.89 8.03
C ALA A 30 -5.08 -10.00 7.31
N ARG A 31 -6.19 -10.48 7.88
CA ARG A 31 -7.10 -11.43 7.21
C ARG A 31 -7.67 -10.86 5.90
N VAL A 32 -8.12 -9.61 5.89
CA VAL A 32 -8.65 -9.00 4.65
C VAL A 32 -7.55 -8.82 3.61
N LEU A 33 -6.31 -8.48 4.01
CA LEU A 33 -5.16 -8.43 3.10
C LEU A 33 -4.79 -9.81 2.52
N ARG A 34 -4.90 -10.89 3.31
CA ARG A 34 -4.77 -12.28 2.79
C ARG A 34 -5.84 -12.60 1.76
N GLN A 35 -7.07 -12.16 2.02
CA GLN A 35 -8.17 -12.35 1.08
C GLN A 35 -7.94 -11.54 -0.21
N LEU A 36 -7.38 -10.34 -0.12
CA LEU A 36 -6.95 -9.57 -1.29
C LEU A 36 -5.92 -10.37 -2.10
N TYR A 37 -4.85 -10.84 -1.47
CA TYR A 37 -3.84 -11.68 -2.13
C TYR A 37 -4.47 -12.90 -2.84
N GLN A 38 -5.38 -13.60 -2.16
CA GLN A 38 -6.10 -14.74 -2.74
C GLN A 38 -7.00 -14.35 -3.91
N ARG A 39 -7.68 -13.20 -3.84
CA ARG A 39 -8.52 -12.68 -4.93
C ARG A 39 -7.65 -12.30 -6.14
N GLU A 40 -6.53 -11.62 -5.91
CA GLU A 40 -5.58 -11.22 -6.96
C GLU A 40 -4.98 -12.44 -7.66
N THR A 41 -4.44 -13.39 -6.89
CA THR A 41 -3.84 -14.63 -7.45
C THR A 41 -4.88 -15.47 -8.18
N HIS A 42 -6.09 -15.60 -7.64
CA HIS A 42 -7.17 -16.29 -8.34
C HIS A 42 -7.54 -15.57 -9.64
N TRP A 43 -7.74 -14.25 -9.59
CA TRP A 43 -8.08 -13.44 -10.77
C TRP A 43 -7.04 -13.60 -11.88
N LEU A 44 -5.75 -13.49 -11.56
CA LEU A 44 -4.64 -13.72 -12.49
C LEU A 44 -4.66 -15.14 -13.07
N SER A 45 -4.91 -16.16 -12.25
CA SER A 45 -4.95 -17.56 -12.72
C SER A 45 -6.10 -17.87 -13.68
N THR A 46 -7.14 -17.04 -13.70
CA THR A 46 -8.30 -17.20 -14.58
C THR A 46 -8.15 -16.49 -15.93
N ARG A 47 -7.06 -15.73 -16.13
CA ARG A 47 -6.81 -15.02 -17.38
C ARG A 47 -6.48 -15.99 -18.50
N THR A 48 -7.03 -15.73 -19.69
CA THR A 48 -6.63 -16.42 -20.93
C THR A 48 -5.18 -16.09 -21.28
N SER A 49 -4.54 -16.89 -22.15
CA SER A 49 -3.17 -16.62 -22.58
C SER A 49 -2.99 -15.23 -23.18
N ASP A 50 -3.94 -14.77 -24.00
CA ASP A 50 -3.89 -13.43 -24.61
C ASP A 50 -4.01 -12.31 -23.57
N GLN A 51 -4.90 -12.50 -22.59
CA GLN A 51 -5.06 -11.56 -21.48
C GLN A 51 -3.81 -11.48 -20.61
N SER A 52 -3.22 -12.63 -20.28
CA SER A 52 -1.98 -12.72 -19.52
C SER A 52 -0.81 -12.06 -20.24
N LEU A 53 -0.70 -12.22 -21.56
CA LEU A 53 0.32 -11.54 -22.39
C LEU A 53 0.18 -10.01 -22.36
N LEU A 54 -1.05 -9.50 -22.30
CA LEU A 54 -1.29 -8.05 -22.16
C LEU A 54 -0.88 -7.56 -20.76
N LEU A 55 -1.26 -8.30 -19.72
CA LEU A 55 -0.90 -7.96 -18.33
C LEU A 55 0.61 -8.07 -18.07
N SER A 56 1.28 -9.04 -18.70
CA SER A 56 2.74 -9.19 -18.61
C SER A 56 3.51 -8.18 -19.46
N GLN A 57 2.82 -7.27 -20.18
CA GLN A 57 3.44 -6.37 -21.15
C GLN A 57 4.35 -7.13 -22.12
N GLN A 58 3.81 -8.20 -22.71
CA GLN A 58 4.56 -9.10 -23.60
C GLN A 58 5.78 -9.72 -22.90
N ASP A 59 5.56 -10.22 -21.68
CA ASP A 59 6.53 -10.89 -20.82
C ASP A 59 7.68 -10.01 -20.31
N GLN A 60 7.51 -8.67 -20.38
CA GLN A 60 8.41 -7.71 -19.73
C GLN A 60 8.21 -7.68 -18.22
N LEU A 61 7.00 -7.98 -17.74
CA LEU A 61 6.64 -8.07 -16.34
C LEU A 61 6.11 -9.47 -16.03
N SER A 62 6.52 -10.02 -14.90
CA SER A 62 5.88 -11.21 -14.35
C SER A 62 4.46 -10.86 -13.87
N LEU A 63 3.53 -11.82 -14.00
CA LEU A 63 2.16 -11.62 -13.48
C LEU A 63 2.12 -11.37 -11.98
N ASN A 64 3.12 -11.87 -11.23
CA ASN A 64 3.22 -11.64 -9.79
C ASN A 64 3.58 -10.19 -9.44
N GLU A 65 4.14 -9.41 -10.37
CA GLU A 65 4.36 -7.97 -10.22
C GLU A 65 3.06 -7.16 -10.40
N GLN A 66 1.94 -7.81 -10.76
CA GLN A 66 0.61 -7.19 -10.87
C GLN A 66 -0.20 -7.29 -9.56
N LEU A 67 0.38 -7.84 -8.49
CA LEU A 67 -0.26 -7.96 -7.18
C LEU A 67 -0.19 -6.61 -6.44
N HIS A 68 -1.32 -6.12 -5.92
CA HIS A 68 -1.44 -4.81 -5.27
C HIS A 68 -1.65 -4.90 -3.75
N TYR A 69 -1.62 -6.10 -3.15
CA TYR A 69 -1.79 -6.23 -1.69
C TYR A 69 -0.75 -5.44 -0.87
N GLY A 70 0.48 -5.30 -1.37
CA GLY A 70 1.52 -4.46 -0.76
C GLY A 70 1.15 -2.99 -0.82
N GLU A 71 0.75 -2.52 -1.99
CA GLU A 71 0.32 -1.14 -2.23
C GLU A 71 -0.87 -0.74 -1.33
N VAL A 72 -1.87 -1.61 -1.20
CA VAL A 72 -3.00 -1.40 -0.29
C VAL A 72 -2.54 -1.35 1.18
N ALA A 73 -1.60 -2.22 1.57
CA ALA A 73 -1.03 -2.19 2.91
C ALA A 73 -0.26 -0.89 3.21
N PHE A 74 0.50 -0.36 2.25
CA PHE A 74 1.21 0.92 2.41
C PHE A 74 0.24 2.09 2.61
N VAL A 75 -0.86 2.14 1.85
CA VAL A 75 -1.90 3.18 2.01
C VAL A 75 -2.60 3.07 3.38
N LEU A 76 -2.93 1.85 3.82
CA LEU A 76 -3.55 1.62 5.13
C LEU A 76 -2.67 2.14 6.28
N LEU A 77 -1.36 1.92 6.20
CA LEU A 77 -0.39 2.35 7.21
C LEU A 77 0.01 3.83 7.11
N ARG A 78 -0.54 4.58 6.14
CA ARG A 78 -0.11 5.95 5.80
C ARG A 78 1.37 6.07 5.46
N LEU A 79 1.93 5.01 4.89
CA LEU A 79 3.29 5.04 4.37
C LEU A 79 3.32 5.72 3.00
N LYS A 80 2.30 5.43 2.19
CA LYS A 80 2.14 5.94 0.83
C LYS A 80 0.81 6.69 0.71
N PRO A 81 0.79 7.96 0.22
CA PRO A 81 -0.45 8.73 0.09
C PRO A 81 -1.50 8.02 -0.76
N CYS A 82 -1.10 7.46 -1.90
CA CYS A 82 -2.01 6.75 -2.79
C CYS A 82 -1.30 5.66 -3.58
N ALA A 83 -2.08 4.72 -4.12
CA ALA A 83 -1.63 3.75 -5.11
C ALA A 83 -2.35 3.99 -6.43
N ILE A 84 -1.63 3.90 -7.54
CA ILE A 84 -2.22 3.94 -8.89
C ILE A 84 -2.30 2.51 -9.41
N ILE A 85 -3.48 2.12 -9.86
CA ILE A 85 -3.77 0.81 -10.45
C ILE A 85 -4.02 1.05 -11.93
N ASP A 86 -3.11 0.53 -12.76
CA ASP A 86 -3.19 0.65 -14.21
C ASP A 86 -2.72 -0.64 -14.87
N PHE A 87 -3.49 -1.11 -15.86
CA PHE A 87 -3.08 -2.14 -16.80
C PHE A 87 -2.98 -1.50 -18.17
N ALA A 88 -1.74 -1.25 -18.61
CA ALA A 88 -1.45 -0.51 -19.83
C ALA A 88 -2.25 -1.05 -21.02
N GLY A 89 -3.15 -0.24 -21.55
CA GLY A 89 -3.90 -0.54 -22.78
C GLY A 89 -5.12 -1.46 -22.64
N ASP A 90 -5.34 -2.16 -21.52
CA ASP A 90 -6.50 -3.05 -21.34
C ASP A 90 -7.47 -2.55 -20.27
N ARG A 91 -8.38 -1.69 -20.71
CA ARG A 91 -9.41 -1.10 -19.85
C ARG A 91 -10.51 -2.08 -19.45
N ALA A 92 -10.74 -3.14 -20.23
CA ALA A 92 -11.72 -4.16 -19.89
C ALA A 92 -11.20 -5.03 -18.74
N GLN A 93 -9.94 -5.47 -18.83
CA GLN A 93 -9.30 -6.20 -17.74
C GLN A 93 -9.13 -5.35 -16.49
N LEU A 94 -8.76 -4.06 -16.62
CA LEU A 94 -8.69 -3.17 -15.47
C LEU A 94 -10.06 -3.01 -14.78
N ALA A 95 -11.13 -2.78 -15.54
CA ALA A 95 -12.48 -2.68 -14.95
C ALA A 95 -12.94 -3.99 -14.29
N ASP A 96 -12.65 -5.14 -14.90
CA ASP A 96 -12.90 -6.46 -14.31
C ASP A 96 -12.12 -6.64 -13.00
N TYR A 97 -10.83 -6.30 -12.97
CA TYR A 97 -10.00 -6.34 -11.76
C TYR A 97 -10.53 -5.45 -10.64
N ILE A 98 -10.87 -4.20 -10.96
CA ILE A 98 -11.41 -3.26 -9.97
C ILE A 98 -12.70 -3.82 -9.34
N SER A 99 -13.64 -4.30 -10.15
CA SER A 99 -14.94 -4.78 -9.65
C SER A 99 -14.87 -6.14 -8.94
N THR A 100 -13.99 -7.04 -9.35
CA THR A 100 -13.91 -8.40 -8.81
C THR A 100 -12.93 -8.53 -7.64
N VAL A 101 -11.89 -7.69 -7.58
CA VAL A 101 -10.81 -7.80 -6.60
C VAL A 101 -10.78 -6.60 -5.65
N ILE A 102 -10.68 -5.39 -6.19
CA ILE A 102 -10.40 -4.18 -5.39
C ILE A 102 -11.64 -3.70 -4.63
N GLU A 103 -12.79 -3.54 -5.29
CA GLU A 103 -14.02 -3.06 -4.67
C GLU A 103 -14.50 -3.93 -3.49
N PRO A 104 -14.56 -5.27 -3.61
CA PRO A 104 -14.92 -6.12 -2.47
C PRO A 104 -13.94 -5.96 -1.31
N THR A 105 -12.64 -5.79 -1.61
CA THR A 105 -11.60 -5.61 -0.59
C THR A 105 -11.74 -4.27 0.13
N ILE A 106 -11.95 -3.18 -0.60
CA ILE A 106 -12.19 -1.85 -0.02
C ILE A 106 -13.41 -1.86 0.87
N ARG A 107 -14.50 -2.52 0.45
CA ARG A 107 -15.71 -2.67 1.28
C ARG A 107 -15.40 -3.36 2.60
N ASP A 108 -14.69 -4.49 2.55
CA ASP A 108 -14.35 -5.28 3.74
C ASP A 108 -13.39 -4.50 4.67
N LEU A 109 -12.41 -3.80 4.12
CA LEU A 109 -11.50 -2.92 4.88
C LEU A 109 -12.25 -1.74 5.50
N ASN A 110 -13.11 -1.04 4.75
CA ASN A 110 -13.87 0.11 5.26
C ASN A 110 -14.83 -0.26 6.38
N ALA A 111 -15.37 -1.49 6.39
CA ALA A 111 -16.14 -1.99 7.53
C ALA A 111 -15.27 -2.06 8.81
N LEU A 112 -14.00 -2.45 8.69
CA LEU A 112 -13.05 -2.43 9.80
C LEU A 112 -12.65 -1.01 10.20
N GLY A 113 -12.40 -0.13 9.24
CA GLY A 113 -12.08 1.29 9.49
C GLY A 113 -13.21 2.03 10.21
N ALA A 114 -14.47 1.75 9.84
CA ALA A 114 -15.65 2.28 10.52
C ALA A 114 -15.78 1.75 11.97
N ALA A 115 -15.47 0.46 12.20
CA ALA A 115 -15.46 -0.10 13.54
C ALA A 115 -14.37 0.54 14.42
N ALA A 116 -13.19 0.83 13.87
CA ALA A 116 -12.11 1.52 14.60
C ALA A 116 -12.50 2.93 15.06
N LYS A 117 -13.37 3.64 14.31
CA LYS A 117 -13.91 4.95 14.71
C LYS A 117 -14.66 4.91 16.04
N SER A 118 -15.34 3.80 16.33
CA SER A 118 -16.04 3.61 17.60
C SER A 118 -15.13 3.34 18.80
N LEU A 119 -13.85 3.04 18.55
CA LEU A 119 -12.84 2.73 19.57
C LEU A 119 -11.94 3.93 19.90
N ALA A 120 -12.01 5.02 19.12
CA ALA A 120 -11.16 6.18 19.28
C ALA A 120 -11.51 6.96 20.56
N THR A 121 -10.78 6.69 21.64
CA THR A 121 -10.78 7.53 22.85
C THR A 121 -10.16 8.90 22.56
N PRO A 122 -10.39 9.92 23.40
CA PRO A 122 -9.76 11.24 23.23
C PRO A 122 -8.22 11.19 23.14
N ASP A 123 -7.58 10.24 23.85
CA ASP A 123 -6.12 10.01 23.81
C ASP A 123 -5.65 9.40 22.49
N VAL A 124 -6.51 8.64 21.81
CA VAL A 124 -6.27 8.12 20.46
C VAL A 124 -6.37 9.23 19.42
N GLN A 125 -7.32 10.16 19.60
CA GLN A 125 -7.48 11.30 18.68
C GLN A 125 -6.30 12.27 18.72
N SER A 126 -5.67 12.46 19.89
CA SER A 126 -4.47 13.30 20.01
C SER A 126 -3.24 12.69 19.33
N ARG A 127 -3.12 11.36 19.29
CA ARG A 127 -2.08 10.66 18.52
C ARG A 127 -2.35 10.66 17.01
N ALA A 128 -3.61 10.50 16.61
CA ALA A 128 -4.02 10.54 15.21
C ALA A 128 -3.84 11.92 14.55
N ALA A 129 -3.70 12.98 15.35
CA ALA A 129 -3.40 14.34 14.88
C ALA A 129 -1.94 14.52 14.44
N ASP A 130 -1.04 13.60 14.81
CA ASP A 130 0.31 13.57 14.26
C ASP A 130 0.26 12.90 12.88
N SER A 131 0.17 13.73 11.83
CA SER A 131 -0.04 13.32 10.43
C SER A 131 1.04 12.37 9.91
N ASN A 132 2.21 12.34 10.56
CA ASN A 132 3.35 11.49 10.20
C ASN A 132 3.46 10.20 11.01
N SER A 133 2.57 9.95 11.98
CA SER A 133 2.63 8.70 12.73
C SER A 133 2.01 7.56 11.91
N ALA A 134 2.80 6.52 11.64
CA ALA A 134 2.34 5.24 11.05
C ALA A 134 1.52 4.42 12.06
N TRP A 135 0.67 5.09 12.84
CA TRP A 135 -0.06 4.50 13.95
C TRP A 135 -1.28 3.73 13.44
N TYR A 136 -1.37 2.47 13.84
CA TYR A 136 -2.43 1.54 13.48
C TYR A 136 -2.77 0.69 14.71
N PRO A 137 -4.05 0.35 14.99
CA PRO A 137 -5.24 0.61 14.19
C PRO A 137 -5.74 2.05 14.31
N ARG A 138 -6.34 2.52 13.22
CA ARG A 138 -6.93 3.87 13.12
C ARG A 138 -8.21 3.82 12.30
N PRO A 139 -9.10 4.82 12.42
CA PRO A 139 -10.16 5.03 11.45
C PRO A 139 -9.56 5.35 10.07
N PHE A 140 -10.17 4.81 9.03
CA PHE A 140 -9.84 5.07 7.63
C PHE A 140 -11.07 4.87 6.75
N GLN A 141 -11.03 5.45 5.55
CA GLN A 141 -12.01 5.25 4.51
C GLN A 141 -11.28 5.21 3.17
N LEU A 142 -10.97 4.01 2.71
CA LEU A 142 -10.36 3.80 1.41
C LEU A 142 -11.37 4.08 0.30
N THR A 143 -10.89 4.78 -0.72
CA THR A 143 -11.62 5.10 -1.94
C THR A 143 -10.76 4.70 -3.12
N CYS A 144 -11.38 4.10 -4.14
CA CYS A 144 -10.74 3.84 -5.42
C CYS A 144 -11.54 4.54 -6.52
N THR A 145 -10.94 5.53 -7.16
CA THR A 145 -11.60 6.42 -8.11
C THR A 145 -10.86 6.39 -9.44
N ARG A 146 -11.62 6.37 -10.53
CA ARG A 146 -11.05 6.48 -11.87
C ARG A 146 -10.44 7.88 -12.08
N ILE A 147 -9.22 7.92 -12.59
CA ILE A 147 -8.56 9.14 -13.06
C ILE A 147 -9.25 9.56 -14.37
N ASN A 148 -9.99 10.67 -14.31
CA ASN A 148 -10.76 11.20 -15.43
C ASN A 148 -9.91 12.22 -16.20
N GLY A 149 -9.09 11.76 -17.13
CA GLY A 149 -8.27 12.64 -17.97
C GLY A 149 -7.19 11.89 -18.74
N GLN A 150 -6.51 12.60 -19.66
CA GLN A 150 -5.25 12.15 -20.24
C GLN A 150 -4.11 12.65 -19.37
N LEU A 151 -4.02 12.16 -18.14
CA LEU A 151 -2.94 12.57 -17.25
C LEU A 151 -1.63 11.98 -17.76
N ALA A 152 -0.66 12.83 -18.08
CA ALA A 152 0.68 12.43 -18.47
C ALA A 152 1.67 12.69 -17.33
N SER A 153 2.62 11.78 -17.16
CA SER A 153 3.83 11.97 -16.35
C SER A 153 5.07 11.69 -17.22
N PRO A 154 6.28 12.04 -16.76
CA PRO A 154 7.50 11.69 -17.49
C PRO A 154 7.67 10.19 -17.76
N GLU A 155 7.14 9.34 -16.87
CA GLU A 155 7.16 7.87 -16.98
C GLU A 155 6.06 7.34 -17.89
N VAL A 156 4.88 7.98 -17.90
CA VAL A 156 3.71 7.47 -18.62
C VAL A 156 3.07 8.56 -19.45
N ALA A 157 3.15 8.38 -20.78
CA ALA A 157 2.63 9.34 -21.74
C ALA A 157 1.11 9.58 -21.61
N SER A 158 0.34 8.62 -21.07
CA SER A 158 -1.10 8.80 -20.80
C SER A 158 -1.68 7.74 -19.86
N TRP A 159 -2.22 8.15 -18.72
CA TRP A 159 -2.98 7.32 -17.78
C TRP A 159 -4.49 7.30 -18.05
N THR A 160 -4.91 7.37 -19.31
CA THR A 160 -6.34 7.47 -19.63
C THR A 160 -7.12 6.29 -19.06
N GLY A 161 -7.86 6.47 -17.96
CA GLY A 161 -8.69 5.43 -17.33
C GLY A 161 -8.00 4.53 -16.30
N ALA A 162 -6.81 4.90 -15.79
CA ALA A 162 -6.25 4.32 -14.58
C ALA A 162 -7.13 4.63 -13.35
N PHE A 163 -6.89 3.93 -12.25
CA PHE A 163 -7.57 4.16 -10.97
C PHE A 163 -6.56 4.60 -9.90
N VAL A 164 -6.97 5.51 -9.02
CA VAL A 164 -6.22 5.87 -7.82
C VAL A 164 -6.94 5.37 -6.59
N LEU A 165 -6.20 4.68 -5.72
CA LEU A 165 -6.62 4.21 -4.41
C LEU A 165 -5.98 5.08 -3.32
N TYR A 166 -6.78 5.64 -2.42
CA TYR A 166 -6.32 6.53 -1.35
C TYR A 166 -7.26 6.48 -0.14
N ASP A 167 -6.86 7.09 0.98
CA ASP A 167 -7.65 7.17 2.20
C ASP A 167 -8.29 8.56 2.36
N GLU A 168 -9.61 8.67 2.20
CA GLU A 168 -10.38 9.91 2.38
C GLU A 168 -10.26 10.51 3.79
N MET A 169 -9.93 9.68 4.81
CA MET A 169 -9.73 10.19 6.18
C MET A 169 -8.31 10.73 6.42
N TRP A 170 -7.39 10.54 5.47
CA TRP A 170 -6.07 11.18 5.50
C TRP A 170 -6.13 12.44 4.63
N THR A 171 -6.49 13.58 5.23
CA THR A 171 -6.79 14.82 4.51
C THR A 171 -5.67 15.26 3.59
N GLU A 172 -4.40 15.19 4.02
CA GLU A 172 -3.25 15.53 3.19
C GLU A 172 -3.16 14.66 1.93
N SER A 173 -3.32 13.35 2.06
CA SER A 173 -3.37 12.43 0.90
C SER A 173 -4.58 12.72 0.02
N ALA A 174 -5.77 12.85 0.61
CA ALA A 174 -7.02 13.06 -0.14
C ALA A 174 -7.00 14.38 -0.93
N ASP A 175 -6.54 15.46 -0.30
CA ASP A 175 -6.42 16.77 -0.93
C ASP A 175 -5.37 16.73 -2.05
N TRP A 176 -4.23 16.07 -1.81
CA TRP A 176 -3.21 15.87 -2.83
C TRP A 176 -3.73 15.09 -4.03
N VAL A 177 -4.41 13.95 -3.82
CA VAL A 177 -4.98 13.13 -4.90
C VAL A 177 -6.02 13.91 -5.69
N LYS A 178 -6.92 14.63 -5.00
CA LYS A 178 -7.96 15.43 -5.64
C LYS A 178 -7.38 16.53 -6.51
N ALA A 179 -6.36 17.23 -6.03
CA ALA A 179 -5.74 18.34 -6.75
C ALA A 179 -4.87 17.88 -7.93
N ASN A 180 -4.15 16.77 -7.81
CA ASN A 180 -3.12 16.39 -8.79
C ASN A 180 -3.57 15.27 -9.75
N LEU A 181 -4.42 14.36 -9.29
CA LEU A 181 -4.81 13.16 -10.05
C LEU A 181 -6.28 13.16 -10.48
N LEU A 182 -7.18 13.78 -9.71
CA LEU A 182 -8.63 13.75 -10.02
C LEU A 182 -9.18 15.09 -10.52
N ASP A 183 -8.38 16.15 -10.58
CA ASP A 183 -8.79 17.41 -11.19
C ASP A 183 -8.96 17.21 -12.70
N PRO A 184 -10.17 17.35 -13.26
CA PRO A 184 -10.41 17.18 -14.70
C PRO A 184 -9.69 18.22 -15.57
N LEU A 185 -9.19 19.31 -14.98
CA LEU A 185 -8.38 20.31 -15.66
C LEU A 185 -6.88 19.95 -15.68
N SER A 186 -6.46 19.02 -14.82
CA SER A 186 -5.09 18.52 -14.78
C SER A 186 -4.85 17.55 -15.93
N THR A 187 -3.98 17.93 -16.86
CA THR A 187 -3.56 17.08 -17.99
C THR A 187 -2.14 16.54 -17.82
N THR A 188 -1.36 17.10 -16.90
CA THR A 188 0.01 16.66 -16.63
C THR A 188 0.31 16.69 -15.14
N VAL A 189 1.10 15.74 -14.68
CA VAL A 189 1.68 15.72 -13.34
C VAL A 189 3.20 15.66 -13.48
N SER A 190 3.91 16.58 -12.81
CA SER A 190 5.37 16.53 -12.82
C SER A 190 5.87 15.32 -12.04
N GLU A 191 7.08 14.85 -12.37
CA GLU A 191 7.76 13.78 -11.64
C GLU A 191 7.81 14.07 -10.13
N ASP A 192 8.33 15.24 -9.72
CA ASP A 192 8.40 15.62 -8.29
C ASP A 192 7.04 15.59 -7.58
N THR A 193 5.98 15.91 -8.32
CA THR A 193 4.63 15.89 -7.77
C THR A 193 4.18 14.46 -7.60
N LEU A 194 4.31 13.65 -8.66
CA LEU A 194 3.94 12.25 -8.64
C LEU A 194 4.74 11.45 -7.60
N ALA A 195 6.05 11.67 -7.53
CA ALA A 195 6.95 11.01 -6.60
C ALA A 195 6.50 11.24 -5.16
N ARG A 196 6.04 12.45 -4.81
CA ARG A 196 5.45 12.73 -3.50
C ARG A 196 4.17 11.93 -3.25
N GLY A 197 3.26 11.87 -4.23
CA GLY A 197 2.01 11.12 -4.10
C GLY A 197 2.17 9.61 -4.01
N LEU A 198 3.23 9.08 -4.63
CA LEU A 198 3.59 7.66 -4.61
C LEU A 198 4.65 7.31 -3.56
N ASP A 199 5.06 8.27 -2.73
CA ASP A 199 6.15 8.13 -1.76
C ASP A 199 7.44 7.55 -2.37
N TYR A 200 7.76 7.95 -3.59
CA TYR A 200 8.90 7.49 -4.37
C TYR A 200 10.18 8.21 -3.91
N PRO A 201 11.20 7.51 -3.34
CA PRO A 201 12.40 8.15 -2.80
C PRO A 201 13.50 8.40 -3.85
N GLY A 202 13.19 8.24 -5.14
CA GLY A 202 14.13 8.38 -6.24
C GLY A 202 13.74 9.48 -7.21
N SER A 203 14.57 9.66 -8.23
CA SER A 203 14.25 10.45 -9.41
C SER A 203 14.69 9.74 -10.68
N LEU A 204 14.03 10.04 -11.77
CA LEU A 204 14.46 9.71 -13.11
C LEU A 204 15.78 10.42 -13.43
N PRO A 205 16.61 9.80 -14.28
CA PRO A 205 17.82 10.43 -14.78
C PRO A 205 17.47 11.63 -15.68
N THR A 206 18.14 12.76 -15.44
CA THR A 206 17.92 13.99 -16.22
C THR A 206 18.97 14.24 -17.28
N ASN A 207 20.08 13.50 -17.19
CA ASN A 207 21.23 13.61 -18.08
C ASN A 207 21.95 12.26 -18.22
N ASN A 208 22.92 12.18 -19.12
CA ASN A 208 23.65 10.94 -19.39
C ASN A 208 24.49 10.47 -18.20
N GLU A 209 24.98 11.36 -17.34
CA GLU A 209 25.73 10.95 -16.14
C GLU A 209 24.78 10.27 -15.14
N ASP A 210 23.56 10.81 -14.96
CA ASP A 210 22.54 10.18 -14.12
C ASP A 210 22.19 8.77 -14.63
N MET A 211 22.08 8.60 -15.96
CA MET A 211 21.80 7.30 -16.58
C MET A 211 22.80 6.22 -16.17
N LEU A 212 24.06 6.59 -15.95
CA LEU A 212 25.15 5.69 -15.55
C LEU A 212 25.11 5.35 -14.05
N THR A 213 24.23 5.99 -13.29
CA THR A 213 24.12 5.82 -11.83
C THR A 213 22.78 5.24 -11.39
N ILE A 214 21.95 4.80 -12.33
CA ILE A 214 20.65 4.18 -12.03
C ILE A 214 20.86 2.89 -11.24
N VAL A 215 20.15 2.78 -10.13
CA VAL A 215 20.04 1.58 -9.30
C VAL A 215 18.56 1.18 -9.24
N PRO A 216 18.16 0.08 -9.89
CA PRO A 216 16.85 -0.52 -9.67
C PRO A 216 16.70 -0.99 -8.22
N VAL A 217 15.59 -0.65 -7.60
CA VAL A 217 15.24 -1.03 -6.23
C VAL A 217 13.89 -1.74 -6.25
N SER A 218 13.81 -2.90 -5.62
CA SER A 218 12.57 -3.64 -5.45
C SER A 218 12.33 -3.96 -3.99
N TYR A 219 11.10 -3.73 -3.55
CA TYR A 219 10.61 -4.10 -2.23
C TYR A 219 9.85 -5.39 -2.45
N LEU A 220 10.43 -6.48 -1.96
CA LEU A 220 9.89 -7.81 -2.12
C LEU A 220 9.14 -8.21 -0.86
N GLY A 221 8.04 -8.92 -1.01
CA GLY A 221 7.17 -9.33 0.07
C GLY A 221 6.74 -10.77 -0.01
N ARG A 222 6.36 -11.32 1.14
CA ARG A 222 5.59 -12.56 1.25
C ARG A 222 4.70 -12.51 2.49
N MET A 223 3.54 -13.15 2.41
CA MET A 223 2.53 -13.09 3.46
C MET A 223 2.37 -14.45 4.15
N LYS A 224 2.18 -14.46 5.47
CA LYS A 224 1.77 -15.67 6.20
C LYS A 224 0.26 -15.81 6.21
N SER A 225 -0.24 -17.04 6.15
CA SER A 225 -1.62 -17.43 6.38
C SER A 225 -2.00 -17.33 7.86
N GLU A 226 -3.26 -17.62 8.20
CA GLU A 226 -3.72 -17.63 9.60
C GLU A 226 -3.05 -18.72 10.45
N SER A 227 -2.61 -19.83 9.85
CA SER A 227 -1.85 -20.88 10.54
C SER A 227 -0.40 -20.49 10.82
N GLY A 228 0.06 -19.37 10.27
CA GLY A 228 1.45 -18.90 10.34
C GLY A 228 2.36 -19.46 9.24
N GLU A 229 1.84 -20.28 8.33
CA GLU A 229 2.55 -20.79 7.16
C GLU A 229 2.63 -19.74 6.05
N TRP A 230 3.69 -19.74 5.25
CA TRP A 230 3.81 -18.83 4.11
C TRP A 230 2.78 -19.16 3.03
N MET A 231 2.13 -18.14 2.47
CA MET A 231 1.16 -18.28 1.39
C MET A 231 1.83 -18.49 0.03
N SER A 232 3.11 -18.13 -0.07
CA SER A 232 3.95 -18.29 -1.24
C SER A 232 5.37 -18.65 -0.78
N ASP A 233 5.99 -19.61 -1.46
CA ASP A 233 7.42 -19.91 -1.28
C ASP A 233 8.33 -18.87 -1.95
N ARG A 234 7.74 -17.96 -2.72
CA ARG A 234 8.45 -16.93 -3.49
C ARG A 234 8.28 -15.57 -2.84
N TRP A 235 9.28 -14.74 -3.08
CA TRP A 235 9.20 -13.31 -2.84
C TRP A 235 8.53 -12.64 -4.04
N GLU A 236 7.54 -11.80 -3.76
CA GLU A 236 6.74 -11.10 -4.76
C GLU A 236 7.05 -9.60 -4.71
N CYS A 237 7.02 -8.91 -5.84
CA CYS A 237 7.25 -7.47 -5.82
C CYS A 237 6.05 -6.76 -5.17
N LEU A 238 6.29 -6.01 -4.10
CA LEU A 238 5.30 -5.14 -3.46
C LEU A 238 5.30 -3.74 -4.09
N THR A 239 6.48 -3.25 -4.43
CA THR A 239 6.71 -2.00 -5.18
C THR A 239 8.13 -2.03 -5.71
N SER A 240 8.36 -1.41 -6.85
CA SER A 240 9.68 -1.24 -7.45
C SER A 240 9.83 0.17 -7.98
N PHE A 241 11.06 0.65 -8.00
CA PHE A 241 11.37 1.96 -8.53
C PHE A 241 12.87 2.08 -8.84
N VAL A 242 13.28 3.16 -9.50
CA VAL A 242 14.69 3.43 -9.80
C VAL A 242 15.20 4.54 -8.88
N VAL A 243 16.47 4.50 -8.50
CA VAL A 243 17.09 5.63 -7.79
C VAL A 243 18.44 5.93 -8.41
N LEU A 244 18.91 7.15 -8.23
CA LEU A 244 20.30 7.47 -8.57
C LEU A 244 21.20 7.03 -7.42
N HIS A 245 22.43 6.62 -7.71
CA HIS A 245 23.37 6.11 -6.70
C HIS A 245 23.55 7.06 -5.50
N HIS A 246 23.55 8.37 -5.74
CA HIS A 246 23.67 9.38 -4.67
C HIS A 246 22.41 9.47 -3.77
N GLN A 247 21.29 8.89 -4.18
CA GLN A 247 20.00 8.86 -3.46
C GLN A 247 19.81 7.58 -2.62
N LEU A 248 20.76 6.63 -2.62
CA LEU A 248 20.62 5.37 -1.86
C LEU A 248 20.36 5.57 -0.35
N HIS A 249 20.83 6.69 0.23
CA HIS A 249 20.54 7.04 1.61
C HIS A 249 19.04 7.30 1.86
N GLN A 250 18.32 7.84 0.86
CA GLN A 250 16.87 8.06 0.94
C GLN A 250 16.13 6.72 0.95
N VAL A 251 16.60 5.73 0.18
CA VAL A 251 16.05 4.37 0.19
C VAL A 251 16.21 3.71 1.56
N ALA A 252 17.32 3.94 2.26
CA ALA A 252 17.51 3.43 3.61
C ALA A 252 16.48 4.01 4.60
N LEU A 253 16.24 5.32 4.55
CA LEU A 253 15.22 5.99 5.38
C LEU A 253 13.80 5.53 5.02
N HIS A 254 13.52 5.43 3.72
CA HIS A 254 12.26 4.94 3.19
C HIS A 254 11.99 3.50 3.67
N ARG A 255 12.98 2.61 3.59
CA ARG A 255 12.89 1.23 4.08
C ARG A 255 12.51 1.16 5.55
N ILE A 256 13.15 1.97 6.41
CA ILE A 256 12.89 1.98 7.85
C ILE A 256 11.41 2.31 8.13
N ARG A 257 10.83 3.28 7.41
CA ARG A 257 9.39 3.58 7.53
C ARG A 257 8.54 2.37 7.13
N TYR A 258 8.94 1.63 6.09
CA TYR A 258 8.16 0.53 5.52
C TYR A 258 8.26 -0.77 6.31
N GLU A 259 9.17 -0.89 7.28
CA GLU A 259 9.23 -2.06 8.18
C GLU A 259 7.94 -2.26 9.00
N ALA A 260 7.12 -1.21 9.13
CA ALA A 260 5.77 -1.24 9.70
C ALA A 260 4.84 -2.26 9.04
N VAL A 261 5.09 -2.64 7.78
CA VAL A 261 4.27 -3.60 7.02
C VAL A 261 4.27 -5.00 7.63
N LYS A 262 5.30 -5.33 8.43
CA LYS A 262 5.33 -6.56 9.23
C LYS A 262 4.16 -6.67 10.21
N MET A 263 3.49 -5.56 10.55
CA MET A 263 2.27 -5.57 11.36
C MET A 263 1.13 -6.38 10.71
N PHE A 264 1.14 -6.56 9.40
CA PHE A 264 0.12 -7.32 8.66
C PHE A 264 0.59 -8.71 8.23
N ASP A 265 1.58 -9.26 8.92
CA ASP A 265 2.19 -10.56 8.60
C ASP A 265 2.79 -10.63 7.18
N ILE A 266 3.12 -9.45 6.61
CA ILE A 266 3.86 -9.31 5.36
C ILE A 266 5.32 -9.09 5.74
N GLU A 267 6.17 -10.06 5.42
CA GLU A 267 7.61 -9.89 5.53
C GLU A 267 8.11 -9.16 4.28
N MET A 268 8.99 -8.18 4.48
CA MET A 268 9.55 -7.36 3.40
C MET A 268 11.07 -7.44 3.37
N GLN A 269 11.62 -7.59 2.16
CA GLN A 269 13.04 -7.48 1.84
C GLN A 269 13.23 -6.36 0.81
N VAL A 270 14.38 -5.69 0.83
CA VAL A 270 14.76 -4.74 -0.21
C VAL A 270 15.94 -5.31 -0.98
N THR A 271 15.82 -5.34 -2.31
CA THR A 271 16.89 -5.69 -3.23
C THR A 271 17.29 -4.45 -4.03
N MET A 272 18.59 -4.26 -4.23
CA MET A 272 19.16 -3.19 -5.02
C MET A 272 20.10 -3.83 -6.04
N ASP A 273 19.93 -3.52 -7.32
CA ASP A 273 20.82 -4.03 -8.37
C ASP A 273 21.87 -2.97 -8.72
N THR A 274 23.09 -3.15 -8.21
CA THR A 274 24.23 -2.28 -8.49
C THR A 274 25.12 -2.81 -9.63
N SER A 275 24.76 -3.93 -10.25
CA SER A 275 25.58 -4.57 -11.29
C SER A 275 25.76 -3.67 -12.51
N LEU A 276 24.79 -2.81 -12.79
CA LEU A 276 24.85 -1.80 -13.85
C LEU A 276 25.97 -0.77 -13.63
N ILE A 277 26.29 -0.44 -12.36
CA ILE A 277 27.35 0.51 -12.01
C ILE A 277 28.73 -0.17 -12.11
N GLU A 278 28.83 -1.42 -11.65
CA GLU A 278 30.10 -2.16 -11.58
C GLU A 278 30.68 -2.44 -12.97
N ASN A 279 29.82 -2.67 -13.97
CA ASN A 279 30.25 -2.90 -15.35
C ASN A 279 30.80 -1.63 -16.03
N LEU A 280 30.37 -0.44 -15.61
CA LEU A 280 30.81 0.85 -16.17
C LEU A 280 32.15 1.32 -15.62
N GLN A 281 32.64 0.74 -14.52
CA GLN A 281 33.94 1.08 -13.93
C GLN A 281 35.09 0.24 -14.48
N MET A 282 34.80 -0.75 -15.34
CA MET A 282 35.80 -1.65 -15.93
C MET A 282 36.15 -1.33 -17.39
N ASP A 283 35.52 -0.30 -17.97
CA ASP A 283 35.83 0.28 -19.29
C ASP A 283 36.59 1.61 -19.15
#